data_AF-A0A328AAK7-F1
#
_entry.id   AF-A0A328AAK7-F1
#
_cell.length_a   1.000
_cell.length_b   1.000
_cell.length_c   1.000
_cell.angle_alpha   90.00
_cell.angle_beta   90.00
_cell.angle_gamma   90.00
#
_symmetry.space_group_name_H-M   'P 1'
#
loop_
_entity.id
_entity.type
_entity.pdbx_description
1 polymer ?
#
loop_
_entity_poly.entity_id
_entity_poly.type
_entity_poly.pdbx_seq_one_letter_code
_entity_poly.pdbx_strand_id
1 'polypeptide(L)' 'MSLIEKIPFLSDEEVINLLANARRLKDAGDDKQRAAATDLIPALEGAAAERRALRMAAAQAKRAARRPRPKAAA' A
#
# COMPACT_ATOMS: atom_id res chain seq x y z
N MET A 1 17.27 -12.67 6.84
CA MET A 1 16.27 -12.01 5.99
C MET A 1 15.24 -11.34 6.89
N SER A 2 15.13 -10.01 6.84
CA SER A 2 14.19 -9.22 7.62
C SER A 2 12.81 -9.15 6.95
N LEU A 3 11.78 -8.71 7.68
CA LEU A 3 10.46 -8.45 7.08
C LEU A 3 10.49 -7.28 6.09
N ILE A 4 11.36 -6.29 6.29
CA ILE A 4 11.51 -5.13 5.40
C ILE A 4 11.98 -5.59 4.02
N GLU A 5 12.94 -6.52 3.96
CA GLU A 5 13.45 -7.09 2.71
C GLU A 5 12.38 -7.89 1.94
N LYS A 6 11.30 -8.30 2.60
CA LYS A 6 10.21 -9.05 1.97
C LYS A 6 9.12 -8.15 1.38
N ILE A 7 9.03 -6.88 1.80
CA ILE A 7 7.96 -5.94 1.38
C ILE A 7 7.79 -5.87 -0.15
N PRO A 8 8.85 -5.84 -0.98
CA PRO A 8 8.70 -5.81 -2.43
C PRO A 8 7.99 -7.03 -3.02
N PHE A 9 8.02 -8.17 -2.33
CA PHE A 9 7.43 -9.44 -2.77
C PHE A 9 6.05 -9.71 -2.19
N LEU A 10 5.57 -8.86 -1.27
CA LEU A 10 4.23 -8.98 -0.68
C LEU A 10 3.17 -8.49 -1.67
N SER A 11 2.00 -9.10 -1.66
CA SER A 11 0.79 -8.60 -2.31
C SER A 11 0.22 -7.36 -1.58
N ASP A 12 -0.68 -6.63 -2.24
CA ASP A 12 -1.30 -5.43 -1.67
C ASP A 12 -2.06 -5.75 -0.38
N GLU A 13 -2.76 -6.87 -0.36
CA GLU A 13 -3.49 -7.36 0.82
C GLU A 13 -2.54 -7.69 1.96
N GLU A 14 -1.41 -8.37 1.67
CA GLU A 14 -0.41 -8.70 2.67
C GLU A 14 0.22 -7.46 3.29
N VAL A 15 0.54 -6.43 2.49
CA VAL A 15 1.09 -5.15 3.01
C VAL A 15 0.07 -4.47 3.93
N ILE A 16 -1.22 -4.42 3.54
CA ILE A 16 -2.27 -3.80 4.36
C ILE A 16 -2.48 -4.57 5.66
N ASN A 17 -2.56 -5.90 5.59
CA ASN A 17 -2.74 -6.75 6.76
C ASN A 17 -1.55 -6.65 7.71
N LEU A 18 -0.33 -6.67 7.18
CA LEU A 18 0.88 -6.51 7.97
C LEU A 18 0.98 -5.13 8.62
N LEU A 19 0.59 -4.06 7.92
CA LEU A 19 0.53 -2.71 8.48
C LEU A 19 -0.49 -2.60 9.62
N ALA A 20 -1.68 -3.17 9.44
CA ALA A 20 -2.70 -3.19 10.48
C ALA A 20 -2.23 -3.93 11.74
N ASN A 21 -1.56 -5.08 11.56
CA ASN A 21 -0.98 -5.84 12.67
C ASN A 21 0.17 -5.10 13.35
N ALA A 22 1.07 -4.47 12.58
CA ALA A 22 2.16 -3.68 13.13
C ALA A 22 1.63 -2.52 13.99
N ARG A 23 0.58 -1.83 13.54
CA ARG A 23 -0.09 -0.79 14.35
C ARG A 23 -0.65 -1.33 15.66
N ARG A 24 -1.33 -2.48 15.65
CA ARG A 24 -1.82 -3.14 16.88
C ARG A 24 -0.67 -3.50 17.82
N LEU A 25 0.43 -4.02 17.29
CA LEU A 25 1.62 -4.39 18.08
C LEU A 25 2.33 -3.17 18.66
N LYS A 26 2.38 -2.05 17.93
CA LYS A 26 2.91 -0.79 18.45
C LYS A 26 2.15 -0.29 19.68
N ASP A 27 0.83 -0.51 19.72
CA ASP A 27 -0.03 0.00 20.79
C ASP A 27 -0.16 -0.99 21.97
N ALA A 28 -0.24 -2.30 21.70
CA ALA A 28 -0.59 -3.32 22.70
C ALA A 28 0.46 -4.44 22.87
N GLY A 29 1.54 -4.43 22.09
CA GLY A 29 2.59 -5.46 22.16
C GLY A 29 3.53 -5.28 23.36
N ASP A 30 4.37 -6.29 23.61
CA ASP A 30 5.50 -6.19 24.53
C ASP A 30 6.59 -5.23 24.01
N ASP A 31 7.61 -4.92 24.82
CA ASP A 31 8.68 -3.99 24.44
C ASP A 31 9.38 -4.35 23.11
N LYS A 32 9.61 -5.64 22.87
CA LYS A 32 10.28 -6.11 21.65
C LYS A 32 9.36 -5.97 20.44
N GLN A 33 8.10 -6.31 20.61
CA GLN A 33 7.07 -6.18 19.57
C GLN A 33 6.82 -4.72 19.21
N ARG A 34 6.76 -3.83 20.20
CA ARG A 34 6.61 -2.38 20.00
C ARG A 34 7.79 -1.79 19.24
N ALA A 35 9.01 -2.15 19.61
CA ALA A 35 10.22 -1.72 18.91
C ALA A 35 10.21 -2.20 17.45
N ALA A 36 10.01 -3.49 17.22
CA ALA A 36 9.94 -4.05 15.88
C ALA A 36 8.81 -3.45 15.02
N ALA A 37 7.65 -3.19 15.61
CA ALA A 37 6.55 -2.52 14.93
C ALA A 37 6.89 -1.07 14.56
N THR A 38 7.53 -0.33 15.47
CA THR A 38 7.94 1.05 15.25
C THR A 38 8.93 1.16 14.08
N ASP A 39 9.86 0.22 13.97
CA ASP A 39 10.83 0.16 12.87
C ASP A 39 10.16 -0.24 11.54
N LEU A 40 9.16 -1.12 11.58
CA LEU A 40 8.54 -1.69 10.38
C LEU A 40 7.46 -0.79 9.76
N ILE A 41 6.69 -0.05 10.57
CA ILE A 41 5.54 0.75 10.12
C ILE A 41 5.91 1.73 8.99
N PRO A 42 7.00 2.53 9.06
CA PRO A 42 7.31 3.50 8.01
C PRO A 42 7.50 2.86 6.63
N ALA A 43 8.15 1.69 6.56
CA ALA A 43 8.37 0.97 5.31
C ALA A 43 7.04 0.44 4.72
N LEU A 44 6.15 -0.05 5.57
CA LEU A 44 4.82 -0.54 5.14
C LEU A 44 3.90 0.60 4.69
N GLU A 45 3.96 1.76 5.34
CA GLU A 45 3.18 2.94 4.94
C GLU A 45 3.63 3.46 3.58
N GLY A 46 4.95 3.53 3.35
CA GLY A 46 5.52 3.87 2.05
C GLY A 46 5.04 2.95 0.93
N ALA A 47 5.15 1.63 1.14
CA ALA A 47 4.71 0.64 0.16
C ALA A 47 3.18 0.71 -0.10
N ALA A 48 2.38 0.88 0.95
CA ALA A 48 0.92 1.01 0.80
C ALA A 48 0.52 2.27 0.03
N ALA A 49 1.22 3.39 0.26
CA ALA A 49 0.99 4.66 -0.44
C ALA A 49 1.37 4.55 -1.92
N GLU A 50 2.52 3.97 -2.24
CA GLU A 50 2.98 3.75 -3.62
C GLU A 50 1.98 2.88 -4.40
N ARG A 51 1.57 1.74 -3.83
CA ARG A 51 0.59 0.83 -4.45
C ARG A 51 -0.75 1.51 -4.66
N ARG A 52 -1.21 2.34 -3.71
CA ARG A 52 -2.42 3.13 -3.88
C ARG A 52 -2.29 4.12 -5.05
N ALA A 53 -1.14 4.79 -5.18
CA ALA A 53 -0.89 5.71 -6.29
C ALA A 53 -0.91 4.98 -7.64
N LEU A 54 -0.27 3.81 -7.74
CA LEU A 54 -0.27 2.98 -8.94
C LEU A 54 -1.69 2.54 -9.34
N ARG A 55 -2.51 2.09 -8.37
CA ARG A 55 -3.91 1.72 -8.65
C ARG A 55 -4.73 2.91 -9.15
N MET A 56 -4.56 4.07 -8.54
CA MET A 56 -5.24 5.29 -8.98
C MET A 56 -4.81 5.72 -10.38
N ALA A 57 -3.52 5.64 -10.71
CA ALA A 57 -3.00 5.92 -12.05
C ALA A 57 -3.58 4.93 -13.08
N ALA A 58 -3.58 3.63 -12.78
CA ALA A 58 -4.16 2.61 -13.66
C ALA A 58 -5.67 2.81 -13.88
N ALA A 59 -6.42 3.17 -12.83
CA ALA A 59 -7.84 3.47 -12.93
C ALA A 59 -8.11 4.71 -13.81
N GLN A 60 -7.30 5.75 -13.68
CA GLN A 60 -7.37 6.95 -14.52
C GLN A 60 -7.09 6.63 -15.99
N ALA A 61 -6.05 5.85 -16.28
CA ALA A 61 -5.73 5.41 -17.65
C ALA A 61 -6.89 4.62 -18.27
N LYS A 62 -7.48 3.67 -17.53
CA LYS A 62 -8.65 2.91 -17.97
C LYS A 62 -9.86 3.79 -18.25
N ARG A 63 -10.10 4.83 -17.43
CA ARG A 63 -11.17 5.80 -17.65
C ARG A 63 -10.93 6.65 -18.89
N ALA A 64 -9.71 7.14 -19.09
CA ALA A 64 -9.34 7.93 -20.27
C ALA A 64 -9.54 7.14 -21.56
N ALA A 65 -9.11 5.86 -21.59
CA ALA A 65 -9.29 4.98 -22.74
C ALA A 65 -10.77 4.69 -23.09
N ARG A 66 -11.67 4.80 -22.10
CA ARG A 66 -13.11 4.57 -22.28
C ARG A 66 -13.91 5.83 -22.62
N ARG A 67 -13.30 7.02 -22.64
CA ARG A 67 -14.03 8.26 -22.97
C ARG A 67 -14.47 8.22 -24.44
N PRO A 68 -15.78 8.30 -24.74
CA PRO A 68 -16.23 8.42 -26.13
C PRO A 68 -15.69 9.72 -26.72
N ARG A 69 -15.22 9.67 -27.98
CA ARG A 69 -14.85 10.89 -28.69
C ARG A 69 -16.09 11.79 -28.78
N PRO A 70 -15.97 13.11 -28.55
CA PRO A 70 -17.09 14.00 -28.76
C PRO A 70 -17.58 13.82 -30.20
N LYS A 71 -18.87 13.49 -30.37
CA LYS A 71 -19.49 13.54 -31.69
C LYS A 71 -19.32 14.96 -32.20
N ALA A 72 -18.65 15.12 -33.34
CA ALA A 72 -18.66 16.39 -34.05
C ALA A 72 -20.13 16.76 -34.28
N ALA A 73 -20.56 17.89 -33.73
CA ALA A 73 -21.85 18.48 -34.04
C ALA A 73 -21.82 18.84 -35.53
N ALA A 74 -22.76 18.28 -36.29
CA ALA A 74 -22.99 18.60 -37.70
C ALA A 74 -23.82 19.89 -37.83
#